data_AF-A0A920PXR7-F1
#
_entry.id   AF-A0A920PXR7-F1
#
_cell.length_a   1.000
_cell.length_b   1.000
_cell.length_c   1.000
_cell.angle_alpha   90.00
_cell.angle_beta   90.00
_cell.angle_gamma   90.00
#
_symmetry.space_group_name_H-M   'P 1'
#
loop_
_entity.id
_entity.type
_entity.pdbx_description
1 polymer ?
#
loop_
_entity_poly.entity_id
_entity_poly.type
_entity_poly.pdbx_seq_one_letter_code
_entity_poly.pdbx_strand_id
1 'polypeptide(L)'
;MAASNEQIAELFDNMGTLLEMKGDTVFKIRAYQRAARTIEQLSTSLAQAVNNGEDLTKIPGVGKGPSARKLPSNLDWPSVGL
;
A
#
# COMPACT_ATOMS: atom_id res chain seq x y z
N MET A 1 20.08 3.98 -8.48
CA MET A 1 19.90 3.07 -7.33
C MET A 1 18.40 2.83 -7.17
N ALA A 2 17.97 1.57 -7.06
CA ALA A 2 16.58 1.27 -6.72
C ALA A 2 16.37 1.46 -5.21
N ALA A 3 15.19 1.91 -4.79
CA ALA A 3 14.86 2.03 -3.38
C ALA A 3 14.91 0.66 -2.69
N SER A 4 15.44 0.61 -1.47
CA SER A 4 15.42 -0.61 -0.65
C SER A 4 14.02 -0.90 -0.10
N ASN A 5 13.75 -2.16 0.25
CA ASN A 5 12.48 -2.53 0.87
C ASN A 5 12.24 -1.76 2.18
N GLU A 6 13.29 -1.52 2.97
CA GLU A 6 13.23 -0.73 4.20
C GLU A 6 12.76 0.70 3.94
N GLN A 7 13.34 1.39 2.94
CA GLN A 7 12.92 2.74 2.56
C GLN A 7 11.48 2.79 2.05
N ILE A 8 11.05 1.76 1.31
CA ILE A 8 9.66 1.68 0.84
C ILE A 8 8.72 1.41 2.02
N ALA A 9 9.07 0.52 2.93
CA ALA A 9 8.28 0.22 4.12
C ALA A 9 8.10 1.48 5.00
N GLU A 10 9.18 2.23 5.23
CA GLU A 10 9.15 3.49 5.97
C GLU A 10 8.19 4.51 5.33
N LEU A 11 8.18 4.62 4.00
CA LEU A 11 7.24 5.50 3.30
C LEU A 11 5.78 5.08 3.55
N PHE A 12 5.48 3.78 3.52
CA PHE A 12 4.13 3.29 3.81
C PHE A 12 3.72 3.53 5.26
N ASP A 13 4.64 3.37 6.21
CA ASP A 13 4.37 3.64 7.63
C ASP A 13 4.11 5.13 7.90
N ASN A 14 4.92 5.99 7.29
CA ASN A 14 4.72 7.44 7.31
C ASN A 14 3.36 7.84 6.73
N MET A 15 2.94 7.21 5.63
CA MET A 15 1.59 7.43 5.07
C MET A 15 0.49 7.00 6.04
N GLY A 16 0.65 5.87 6.72
CA GLY A 16 -0.29 5.44 7.76
C GLY A 16 -0.42 6.46 8.89
N THR A 17 0.71 6.97 9.37
CA THR A 17 0.78 8.01 10.42
C THR A 17 0.11 9.31 9.97
N LEU A 18 0.38 9.76 8.74
CA LEU A 18 -0.25 10.97 8.19
C LEU A 18 -1.76 10.83 8.05
N LEU A 19 -2.25 9.65 7.67
CA LEU A 19 -3.69 9.39 7.58
C LEU A 19 -4.36 9.36 8.96
N GLU A 20 -3.67 8.83 9.96
CA GLU A 20 -4.12 8.88 11.36
C GLU A 20 -4.23 10.32 11.86
N MET A 21 -3.21 11.14 11.62
CA MET A 21 -3.23 12.57 11.98
C MET A 21 -4.34 13.35 11.27
N LYS A 22 -4.68 12.95 10.03
CA LYS A 22 -5.79 13.55 9.27
C LYS A 22 -7.17 13.04 9.69
N GLY A 23 -7.25 12.04 10.56
CA GLY A 23 -8.51 11.43 10.97
C GLY A 23 -9.18 10.59 9.88
N ASP A 24 -8.41 10.06 8.92
CA ASP A 24 -8.95 9.13 7.92
C ASP A 24 -9.38 7.81 8.59
N THR A 25 -10.04 6.95 7.83
CA THR A 25 -10.57 5.68 8.30
C THR A 25 -9.48 4.75 8.85
N VAL A 26 -9.78 4.13 9.99
CA VAL A 26 -8.97 3.07 10.62
C VAL A 26 -8.62 1.95 9.62
N PHE A 27 -9.51 1.72 8.65
CA PHE A 27 -9.29 0.77 7.58
C PHE A 27 -8.06 1.13 6.72
N LYS A 28 -7.97 2.37 6.23
CA LYS A 28 -6.84 2.82 5.40
C LYS A 28 -5.55 2.89 6.19
N ILE A 29 -5.58 3.44 7.40
CA ILE A 29 -4.42 3.50 8.31
C ILE A 29 -3.82 2.09 8.49
N ARG A 30 -4.65 1.11 8.82
CA ARG A 30 -4.21 -0.29 8.98
C ARG A 30 -3.75 -0.93 7.68
N ALA A 31 -4.28 -0.52 6.52
CA ALA A 31 -3.81 -1.02 5.24
C ALA A 31 -2.37 -0.57 4.95
N TYR A 32 -2.06 0.70 5.18
CA TYR A 32 -0.69 1.23 5.02
C TYR A 32 0.30 0.62 6.01
N GLN A 33 -0.07 0.52 7.29
CA GLN A 33 0.77 -0.13 8.31
C GLN A 33 1.03 -1.62 8.01
N ARG A 34 0.03 -2.34 7.48
CA ARG A 34 0.21 -3.74 7.06
C ARG A 34 1.12 -3.85 5.85
N ALA A 35 0.93 -2.98 4.85
CA ALA A 35 1.80 -2.94 3.68
C ALA A 35 3.25 -2.67 4.08
N ALA A 36 3.52 -1.69 4.96
CA ALA A 36 4.85 -1.41 5.48
C ALA A 36 5.53 -2.67 6.05
N ARG A 37 4.85 -3.35 6.99
CA ARG A 37 5.36 -4.59 7.61
C ARG A 37 5.62 -5.71 6.61
N THR A 38 4.71 -5.90 5.65
CA THR A 38 4.91 -6.89 4.59
C THR A 38 6.16 -6.57 3.77
N ILE A 39 6.31 -5.31 3.36
CA ILE A 39 7.38 -4.88 2.47
C ILE A 39 8.73 -5.02 3.17
N GLU A 40 8.81 -4.65 4.45
CA GLU A 40 9.99 -4.83 5.28
C GLU A 40 10.44 -6.29 5.36
N GLN A 41 9.48 -7.22 5.39
CA GLN A 41 9.73 -8.66 5.47
C GLN A 41 9.96 -9.34 4.11
N LEU A 42 9.86 -8.62 2.99
CA LEU A 42 10.10 -9.20 1.67
C LEU A 42 11.57 -9.56 1.51
N SER A 43 11.83 -10.83 1.20
CA SER A 43 13.16 -11.33 0.84
C SER A 43 13.61 -10.86 -0.55
N THR A 44 12.68 -10.50 -1.42
CA THR A 44 12.94 -10.02 -2.78
C THR A 44 12.79 -8.50 -2.86
N SER A 45 13.58 -7.86 -3.73
CA SER A 45 13.48 -6.41 -3.92
C SER A 45 12.14 -6.05 -4.56
N LEU A 46 11.32 -5.30 -3.82
CA LEU A 46 10.03 -4.81 -4.33
C LEU A 46 10.22 -3.84 -5.49
N ALA A 47 11.22 -2.96 -5.41
CA ALA A 47 11.52 -2.02 -6.49
C ALA A 47 11.88 -2.74 -7.80
N GLN A 48 12.60 -3.87 -7.72
CA GLN A 48 12.88 -4.68 -8.91
C GLN A 48 11.62 -5.38 -9.42
N ALA A 49 10.80 -5.96 -8.54
CA ALA A 49 9.53 -6.58 -8.93
C ALA A 49 8.62 -5.60 -9.69
N VAL A 50 8.52 -4.35 -9.21
CA VAL A 50 7.80 -3.27 -9.89
C VAL A 50 8.38 -2.99 -11.28
N ASN A 51 9.70 -2.83 -11.38
CA ASN A 51 10.37 -2.55 -12.66
C ASN A 51 10.21 -3.69 -13.67
N ASN A 52 10.13 -4.93 -13.18
CA ASN A 52 9.94 -6.12 -14.00
C ASN A 52 8.47 -6.33 -14.40
N GLY A 53 7.54 -5.49 -13.93
CA GLY A 53 6.11 -5.62 -14.20
C GLY A 53 5.46 -6.79 -13.48
N GLU A 54 6.01 -7.23 -12.34
CA GLU A 54 5.44 -8.31 -11.56
C GLU A 54 4.09 -7.92 -10.93
N ASP A 55 3.22 -8.92 -10.76
CA ASP A 55 1.92 -8.73 -10.13
C ASP A 55 2.06 -8.59 -8.61
N LEU A 56 2.09 -7.35 -8.14
CA LEU A 56 2.23 -7.00 -6.72
C LEU A 56 1.01 -7.39 -5.88
N THR A 57 -0.13 -7.75 -6.49
CA THR A 57 -1.30 -8.22 -5.74
C THR A 57 -1.07 -9.59 -5.10
N LYS A 58 -0.05 -10.32 -5.59
CA LYS A 58 0.43 -11.57 -5.01
C LYS A 58 1.20 -11.38 -3.71
N ILE A 59 1.67 -10.16 -3.43
CA ILE A 59 2.38 -9.85 -2.19
C ILE A 59 1.36 -9.70 -1.04
N PRO A 60 1.41 -10.56 -0.01
CA PRO A 60 0.40 -10.58 1.05
C PRO A 60 0.35 -9.25 1.82
N GLY A 61 -0.74 -8.49 1.71
CA GLY A 61 -0.89 -7.20 2.40
C GLY A 61 -0.61 -5.97 1.54
N VAL A 62 -0.04 -6.13 0.33
CA VAL A 62 0.15 -5.06 -0.66
C VAL A 62 -1.02 -4.98 -1.67
N GLY A 63 -1.91 -5.97 -1.73
CA GLY A 63 -3.04 -5.98 -2.68
C GLY A 63 -4.39 -6.53 -2.18
N LYS A 64 -4.54 -6.87 -0.89
CA LYS A 64 -5.79 -7.41 -0.33
C LYS A 64 -6.30 -6.59 0.85
N GLY A 65 -6.48 -5.29 0.66
CA GLY A 65 -7.45 -4.56 1.46
C GLY A 65 -8.87 -4.85 0.93
N PRO A 66 -9.96 -4.86 1.73
CA PRO A 66 -11.34 -4.91 1.24
C PRO A 66 -11.73 -3.87 0.17
N SER A 67 -10.86 -2.89 -0.12
CA SER A 67 -10.96 -2.00 -1.30
C SER A 67 -10.50 -2.63 -2.62
N ALA A 68 -9.92 -3.84 -2.61
CA ALA A 68 -9.53 -4.62 -3.81
C ALA A 68 -10.73 -5.28 -4.52
N ARG A 69 -11.96 -4.79 -4.25
CA ARG A 69 -13.11 -5.09 -5.09
C ARG A 69 -12.97 -4.18 -6.30
N LYS A 70 -12.67 -4.76 -7.49
CA LYS A 70 -12.53 -4.08 -8.79
C LYS A 70 -13.12 -2.67 -8.76
N LEU A 71 -12.26 -1.65 -8.80
CA LEU A 71 -12.72 -0.28 -9.02
C LEU A 71 -13.37 -0.26 -10.41
N PRO A 72 -14.67 0.04 -10.53
CA PRO A 72 -15.29 0.15 -11.83
C PRO A 72 -14.67 1.35 -12.57
N SER A 73 -14.53 1.23 -13.88
CA SER A 73 -13.84 2.18 -14.77
C SER A 73 -14.45 3.59 -14.83
N ASN A 74 -15.47 3.87 -14.03
CA ASN A 74 -16.25 5.10 -14.00
C ASN A 74 -16.43 5.68 -12.58
N LEU A 75 -15.56 5.32 -11.61
CA LEU A 75 -15.71 5.83 -10.25
C LEU A 75 -15.05 7.22 -10.08
N ASP A 76 -15.88 8.22 -9.84
CA ASP A 76 -15.46 9.55 -9.43
C ASP A 76 -15.07 9.55 -7.94
N TRP A 77 -13.79 9.76 -7.68
CA TRP A 77 -13.11 9.71 -6.38
C TRP A 77 -13.73 10.58 -5.25
N PRO A 78 -14.47 11.68 -5.47
CA PRO A 78 -15.09 12.48 -4.41
C PRO A 78 -16.29 11.84 -3.71
N SER A 79 -16.86 10.74 -4.24
CA SER A 79 -18.08 10.12 -3.67
C SER A 79 -17.79 9.00 -2.67
N VAL A 80 -16.54 8.51 -2.62
CA VAL A 80 -16.09 7.64 -1.54
C VAL A 80 -15.76 8.55 -0.37
N GLY A 81 -16.78 8.82 0.46
CA GLY A 81 -16.69 9.60 1.68
C GLY A 81 -15.34 9.43 2.37
N LEU A 82 -14.56 10.50 2.24
CA LEU A 82 -13.20 10.71 2.69
C LEU A 82 -13.27 11.87 3.68
#